data_AF-F3MFV5-F1
#
_entry.id   AF-F3MFV5-F1
#
_cell.length_a   1.000
_cell.length_b   1.000
_cell.length_c   1.000
_cell.angle_alpha   90.00
_cell.angle_beta   90.00
_cell.angle_gamma   90.00
#
_symmetry.space_group_name_H-M   'P 1'
#
loop_
_entity.id
_entity.type
_entity.pdbx_description
1 polymer ?
#
loop_
_entity_poly.entity_id
_entity_poly.type
_entity_poly.pdbx_seq_one_letter_code
_entity_poly.pdbx_strand_id
1 'polypeptide(L)'
;MTKKAFCETLGISTGNFGDWKRGKTTPSTNKLIEIAAFFSVSLDWLIIGKGSPTNRVKEARGEYEVDPESLDPALMSGLAEHEKEFIREYIEFSAYRKDKRGDKS
;
A
#
# COMPACT_ATOMS: atom_id res chain seq x y z
N MET A 1 -5.98 11.67 12.54
CA MET A 1 -5.25 12.95 12.40
C MET A 1 -6.19 14.03 11.88
N THR A 2 -6.15 15.26 12.43
CA THR A 2 -6.98 16.38 11.93
C THR A 2 -6.27 17.17 10.83
N LYS A 3 -7.01 17.93 10.00
CA LYS A 3 -6.40 18.82 8.97
C LYS A 3 -5.39 19.78 9.61
N LYS A 4 -5.74 20.36 10.76
CA LYS A 4 -4.88 21.32 11.47
C LYS A 4 -3.57 20.68 11.90
N ALA A 5 -3.64 19.54 12.58
CA ALA A 5 -2.45 18.80 13.03
C ALA A 5 -1.56 18.40 11.84
N PHE A 6 -2.14 17.92 10.74
CA PHE A 6 -1.39 17.61 9.52
C PHE A 6 -0.62 18.82 8.97
N CYS A 7 -1.33 19.95 8.82
CA CYS A 7 -0.78 21.18 8.29
C CYS A 7 0.36 21.70 9.19
N GLU A 8 0.16 21.66 10.51
CA GLU A 8 1.18 22.07 11.49
C GLU A 8 2.42 21.17 11.43
N THR A 9 2.23 19.83 11.42
CA THR A 9 3.35 18.88 11.38
C THR A 9 4.23 19.04 10.15
N LEU A 10 3.64 19.33 8.99
CA LEU A 10 4.39 19.50 7.74
C LEU A 10 4.68 20.96 7.38
N GLY A 11 4.41 21.91 8.26
CA GLY A 11 4.61 23.34 7.99
C GLY A 11 3.85 23.83 6.76
N ILE A 12 2.65 23.30 6.51
CA ILE A 12 1.76 23.68 5.40
C ILE A 12 0.75 24.69 5.93
N SER A 13 0.54 25.82 5.24
CA SER A 13 -0.57 26.71 5.59
C SER A 13 -1.92 26.06 5.29
N THR A 14 -2.91 26.25 6.16
CA THR A 14 -4.26 25.68 5.96
C THR A 14 -4.94 26.18 4.68
N GLY A 15 -4.54 27.37 4.21
CA GLY A 15 -4.91 27.98 2.93
C GLY A 15 -4.31 27.22 1.75
N ASN A 16 -2.98 27.05 1.72
CA ASN A 16 -2.29 26.29 0.65
C ASN A 16 -2.84 24.87 0.54
N PHE A 17 -3.02 24.19 1.68
CA PHE A 17 -3.63 22.85 1.67
C PHE A 17 -5.05 22.84 1.09
N GLY A 18 -5.84 23.90 1.37
CA GLY A 18 -7.17 24.07 0.78
C GLY A 18 -7.13 24.30 -0.72
N ASP A 19 -6.17 25.08 -1.20
CA ASP A 19 -5.97 25.37 -2.62
C ASP A 19 -5.49 24.13 -3.39
N TRP A 20 -4.58 23.35 -2.81
CA TRP A 20 -4.15 22.05 -3.37
C TRP A 20 -5.32 21.09 -3.51
N LYS A 21 -6.15 20.96 -2.47
CA LYS A 21 -7.32 20.07 -2.50
C LYS A 21 -8.36 20.48 -3.56
N ARG A 22 -8.40 21.76 -3.93
CA ARG A 22 -9.29 22.30 -4.98
C ARG A 22 -8.60 22.36 -6.36
N GLY A 23 -7.35 21.95 -6.46
CA GLY A 23 -6.57 22.00 -7.70
C GLY A 23 -6.19 23.40 -8.17
N LYS A 24 -6.25 24.42 -7.29
CA LYS A 24 -5.88 25.80 -7.64
C LYS A 24 -4.38 25.99 -7.82
N THR A 25 -3.60 25.30 -6.99
CA THR A 25 -2.14 25.29 -7.03
C THR A 25 -1.65 23.87 -6.77
N THR A 26 -0.38 23.61 -7.07
CA THR A 26 0.25 22.31 -6.88
C THR A 26 1.31 22.40 -5.79
N PRO A 27 1.44 21.40 -4.89
CA PRO A 27 2.56 21.36 -3.95
C PRO A 27 3.90 21.28 -4.68
N SER A 28 4.96 21.80 -4.08
CA SER A 28 6.32 21.61 -4.60
C SER A 28 6.76 20.15 -4.49
N THR A 29 7.73 19.74 -5.31
CA THR A 29 8.31 18.39 -5.25
C THR A 29 8.78 18.02 -3.84
N ASN A 30 9.48 18.92 -3.15
CA ASN A 30 9.92 18.68 -1.77
C ASN A 30 8.73 18.43 -0.83
N LYS A 31 7.64 19.17 -0.98
CA LYS A 31 6.46 18.98 -0.14
C LYS A 31 5.74 17.66 -0.45
N LEU A 32 5.71 17.25 -1.71
CA LEU A 32 5.19 15.93 -2.09
C LEU A 32 6.02 14.80 -1.46
N ILE A 33 7.35 14.92 -1.47
CA ILE A 33 8.26 13.95 -0.82
C ILE A 33 7.98 13.87 0.69
N GLU A 34 7.84 15.02 1.37
CA GLU A 34 7.53 15.06 2.80
C GLU A 34 6.17 14.42 3.11
N ILE A 35 5.14 14.71 2.30
CA ILE A 35 3.80 14.12 2.45
C ILE A 35 3.86 12.60 2.24
N ALA A 36 4.57 12.14 1.20
CA ALA A 36 4.74 10.72 0.92
C ALA A 36 5.42 10.01 2.08
N ALA A 37 6.52 10.58 2.61
CA ALA A 37 7.23 10.04 3.76
C ALA A 37 6.35 10.02 5.02
N PHE A 38 5.59 11.09 5.28
CA PHE A 38 4.69 11.20 6.43
C PHE A 38 3.66 10.08 6.48
N PHE A 39 3.07 9.73 5.33
CA PHE A 39 2.09 8.64 5.23
C PHE A 39 2.74 7.28 4.93
N SER A 40 4.06 7.22 4.79
CA SER A 40 4.79 6.02 4.35
C SER A 40 4.23 5.45 3.03
N VAL A 41 3.89 6.35 2.09
CA VAL A 41 3.40 5.99 0.76
C VAL A 41 4.42 6.25 -0.34
N SER A 42 4.27 5.58 -1.48
CA SER A 42 5.06 5.86 -2.68
C SER A 42 4.66 7.21 -3.31
N LEU A 43 5.64 7.88 -3.90
CA LEU A 43 5.42 9.17 -4.58
C LEU A 43 4.54 9.00 -5.83
N ASP A 44 4.72 7.90 -6.57
CA ASP A 44 3.91 7.57 -7.75
C ASP A 44 2.43 7.41 -7.37
N TRP A 45 2.14 6.67 -6.28
CA TRP A 45 0.78 6.56 -5.80
C TRP A 45 0.21 7.93 -5.39
N LEU A 46 1.01 8.76 -4.71
CA LEU A 46 0.59 10.08 -4.26
C LEU A 46 0.25 11.04 -5.41
N ILE A 47 1.03 11.02 -6.50
CA ILE A 47 0.91 12.00 -7.60
C ILE A 47 -0.05 11.52 -8.68
N ILE A 48 0.09 10.27 -9.14
CA ILE A 48 -0.63 9.75 -10.31
C ILE A 48 -1.68 8.69 -9.95
N GLY A 49 -1.79 8.30 -8.67
CA GLY A 49 -2.76 7.31 -8.22
C GLY A 49 -2.50 5.89 -8.75
N LYS A 50 -1.27 5.59 -9.19
CA LYS A 50 -0.88 4.27 -9.71
C LYS A 50 0.01 3.53 -8.72
N GLY A 51 -0.05 2.20 -8.77
CA GLY A 51 0.78 1.32 -7.94
C GLY A 51 0.23 1.15 -6.51
N SER A 52 1.02 0.50 -5.66
CA SER A 52 0.68 0.31 -4.25
C SER A 52 0.98 1.58 -3.44
N PRO A 53 0.09 1.99 -2.51
CA PRO A 53 0.40 3.06 -1.57
C PRO A 53 1.63 2.71 -0.75
N THR A 54 1.76 1.49 -0.23
CA THR A 54 2.91 1.10 0.60
C THR A 54 3.90 0.26 -0.20
N ASN A 55 5.19 0.59 -0.12
CA ASN A 55 6.29 -0.25 -0.63
C ASN A 55 6.78 -1.28 0.41
N ARG A 56 6.07 -1.42 1.54
CA ARG A 56 6.47 -2.33 2.62
C ARG A 56 5.65 -3.60 2.56
N VAL A 57 6.33 -4.73 2.74
CA VAL A 57 5.71 -5.99 3.13
C VAL A 57 4.81 -5.72 4.33
N LYS A 58 3.52 -6.04 4.23
CA LYS A 58 2.60 -5.96 5.37
C LYS A 58 2.95 -7.10 6.32
N GLU A 59 3.75 -6.83 7.35
CA GLU A 59 4.06 -7.80 8.41
C GLU A 59 2.96 -7.90 9.49
N ALA A 60 2.01 -6.97 9.49
CA ALA A 60 0.87 -7.04 10.39
C ALA A 60 -0.02 -8.23 10.01
N ARG A 61 -0.38 -9.06 11.00
CA ARG A 61 -1.31 -10.20 10.91
C ARG A 61 -2.75 -9.77 10.58
N GLY A 62 -2.93 -8.93 9.57
CA GLY A 62 -4.24 -8.74 8.95
C GLY A 62 -4.60 -9.97 8.13
N GLU A 63 -5.90 -10.17 7.92
CA GLU A 63 -6.35 -11.12 6.92
C GLU A 63 -5.91 -10.61 5.54
N TYR A 64 -5.15 -11.43 4.82
CA TYR A 64 -4.88 -11.20 3.42
C TYR A 64 -6.11 -11.68 2.64
N GLU A 65 -6.98 -10.76 2.23
CA GLU A 65 -7.83 -11.01 1.07
C GLU A 65 -6.92 -10.90 -0.16
N VAL A 66 -6.50 -12.05 -0.68
CA VAL A 66 -5.87 -12.14 -1.98
C VAL A 66 -7.00 -12.42 -2.96
N ASP A 67 -7.40 -11.42 -3.71
CA ASP A 67 -8.17 -11.61 -4.93
C ASP A 67 -7.21 -12.18 -5.99
N PRO A 68 -7.34 -13.45 -6.43
CA PRO A 68 -6.42 -14.07 -7.37
C PRO A 68 -6.27 -13.28 -8.68
N GLU A 69 -7.33 -12.59 -9.09
CA GLU A 69 -7.38 -11.71 -10.27
C GLU A 69 -6.63 -10.38 -10.06
N SER A 70 -6.33 -10.01 -8.80
CA SER A 70 -5.56 -8.80 -8.44
C SER A 70 -4.05 -9.02 -8.40
N LEU A 71 -3.59 -10.27 -8.55
CA LEU A 71 -2.16 -10.58 -8.60
C LEU A 71 -1.57 -10.03 -9.89
N ASP A 72 -0.64 -9.08 -9.75
CA ASP A 72 0.03 -8.45 -10.89
C ASP A 72 0.78 -9.51 -11.72
N PRO A 73 0.39 -9.77 -12.98
CA PRO A 73 1.06 -10.75 -13.83
C PRO A 73 2.54 -10.42 -14.09
N ALA A 74 2.91 -9.13 -14.04
CA ALA A 74 4.30 -8.70 -14.18
C ALA A 74 5.13 -9.05 -12.94
N LEU A 75 4.51 -9.09 -11.75
CA LEU A 75 5.15 -9.56 -10.53
C LEU A 75 5.41 -11.07 -10.59
N MET A 76 4.45 -11.84 -11.10
CA MET A 76 4.58 -13.30 -11.22
C MET A 76 5.59 -13.73 -12.29
N SER A 77 5.75 -12.95 -13.36
CA SER A 77 6.74 -13.24 -14.41
C SER A 77 8.17 -12.90 -14.00
N GLY A 78 8.37 -12.02 -13.02
CA GLY A 78 9.68 -11.63 -12.49
C GLY A 78 10.28 -12.60 -11.46
N LEU A 79 9.52 -13.59 -10.99
CA LEU A 79 9.96 -14.57 -9.99
C LEU A 79 10.71 -15.74 -10.63
N ALA A 80 11.76 -16.21 -9.96
CA ALA A 80 12.42 -17.46 -10.30
C ALA A 80 11.50 -18.66 -10.07
N GLU A 81 11.75 -19.76 -10.77
CA GLU A 81 10.83 -20.91 -10.75
C GLU A 81 10.65 -21.51 -9.34
N HIS A 82 11.73 -21.58 -8.56
CA HIS A 82 11.69 -22.06 -7.18
C HIS A 82 10.89 -21.11 -6.25
N GLU A 83 10.85 -19.82 -6.53
CA GLU A 83 10.06 -18.86 -5.74
C GLU A 83 8.56 -19.06 -6.01
N LYS A 84 8.18 -19.34 -7.26
CA LYS A 84 6.79 -19.68 -7.62
C LYS A 84 6.34 -20.98 -6.98
N GLU A 85 7.19 -22.00 -6.98
CA GLU A 85 6.92 -23.28 -6.34
C GLU A 85 6.70 -23.11 -4.83
N PHE A 86 7.58 -22.36 -4.16
CA PHE A 86 7.45 -22.06 -2.75
C PHE A 86 6.15 -21.31 -2.41
N ILE A 87 5.76 -20.30 -3.20
CA ILE A 87 4.51 -19.56 -3.02
C ILE A 87 3.30 -20.49 -3.20
N ARG A 88 3.32 -21.36 -4.22
CA ARG A 88 2.26 -22.35 -4.47
C ARG A 88 2.09 -23.29 -3.28
N GLU A 89 3.18 -23.87 -2.80
CA GLU A 89 3.18 -24.75 -1.64
C GLU A 89 2.63 -24.04 -0.39
N TYR A 90 3.02 -22.78 -0.18
CA TYR A 90 2.52 -21.99 0.95
C TYR A 90 1.01 -21.73 0.89
N ILE A 91 0.47 -21.47 -0.30
CA ILE A 91 -0.98 -21.29 -0.53
C ILE A 91 -1.72 -22.60 -0.20
N GLU A 92 -1.25 -23.73 -0.72
CA GLU A 92 -1.82 -25.05 -0.46
C GLU A 92 -1.79 -25.39 1.03
N PHE A 93 -0.65 -25.17 1.68
CA PHE A 93 -0.49 -25.36 3.12
C PHE A 93 -1.44 -24.48 3.94
N SER A 94 -1.65 -23.23 3.52
CA SER A 94 -2.56 -22.30 4.17
C SER A 94 -4.01 -22.74 4.04
N ALA A 95 -4.43 -23.26 2.88
CA ALA A 95 -5.76 -23.82 2.66
C ALA A 95 -6.00 -25.07 3.53
N TYR A 96 -5.04 -26.00 3.54
CA TYR A 96 -5.07 -27.20 4.38
C TYR A 96 -5.24 -26.88 5.87
N ARG A 97 -4.51 -25.87 6.38
CA ARG A 97 -4.62 -25.43 7.77
C ARG A 97 -6.00 -24.87 8.12
N LYS A 98 -6.68 -24.20 7.18
CA LYS A 98 -8.02 -23.66 7.40
C LYS A 98 -9.05 -24.79 7.48
N ASP A 99 -8.96 -25.76 6.57
CA ASP A 99 -9.82 -26.94 6.53
C ASP A 99 -9.75 -27.75 7.84
N LYS A 100 -8.53 -28.04 8.31
CA LYS A 100 -8.31 -28.73 9.60
C LYS A 100 -8.72 -27.96 10.85
N ARG A 101 -8.89 -26.64 10.77
CA ARG A 101 -9.45 -25.83 11.88
C ARG A 101 -10.97 -25.84 11.87
N GLY A 102 -11.60 -25.98 10.70
CA GLY A 102 -13.04 -26.15 10.56
C GLY A 102 -13.54 -27.53 11.00
N ASP A 103 -12.72 -28.57 10.85
CA ASP A 103 -13.03 -29.96 11.23
C ASP A 103 -12.95 -30.26 12.75
N LYS A 104 -12.67 -29.24 13.57
CA LYS A 104 -12.64 -29.34 15.04
C LYS A 104 -13.80 -28.63 15.74
N SER A 105 -14.86 -28.27 15.02
CA SER A 105 -16.04 -27.59 15.57
C SER A 105 -17.31 -28.42 15.52
#